data_AF-A0A662S162-F1
#
_entry.id   AF-A0A662S162-F1
#
_cell.length_a   1.000
_cell.length_b   1.000
_cell.length_c   1.000
_cell.angle_alpha   90.00
_cell.angle_beta   90.00
_cell.angle_gamma   90.00
#
_symmetry.space_group_name_H-M   'P 1'
#
loop_
_entity.id
_entity.type
_entity.pdbx_description
1 polymer ?
#
loop_
_entity_poly.entity_id
_entity_poly.type
_entity_poly.pdbx_seq_one_letter_code
_entity_poly.pdbx_strand_id
1 'polypeptide(L)'
;MSEVTGKGLVIASTADIHSPKYLEDLKTAVKRVKDRPKLVLLAGDLINKGKIEWYGPTIEVISQLRAEKIIAIFGNEEYDEIHDRLREEFGDLVIFLDDESISLD
;
A
#
# COMPACT_ATOMS: atom_id res chain seq x y z
N MET A 1 16.80 24.95 25.23
CA MET A 1 15.85 24.40 24.24
C MET A 1 16.44 23.06 23.82
N SER A 2 15.89 21.95 24.30
CA SER A 2 16.38 20.62 23.93
C SER A 2 16.00 20.33 22.49
N GLU A 3 16.98 20.09 21.63
CA GLU A 3 16.75 19.56 20.29
C GLU A 3 16.00 18.23 20.42
N VAL A 4 14.85 18.14 19.77
CA VAL A 4 14.14 16.86 19.59
C VAL A 4 14.95 16.07 18.56
N THR A 5 15.87 15.23 19.03
CA THR A 5 16.69 14.32 18.19
C THR A 5 15.95 13.02 17.88
N GLY A 6 14.63 13.08 17.68
CA GLY A 6 13.83 11.96 17.20
C GLY A 6 13.95 11.83 15.69
N LYS A 7 14.34 10.66 15.19
CA LYS A 7 14.25 10.33 13.76
C LYS A 7 12.79 10.51 13.34
N GLY A 8 12.52 11.45 12.43
CA GLY A 8 11.15 11.75 12.00
C GLY A 8 10.43 10.51 11.45
N LEU A 9 9.14 10.39 11.73
CA LEU A 9 8.31 9.32 11.18
C LEU A 9 8.03 9.63 9.70
N VAL A 10 8.57 8.80 8.80
CA VAL A 10 8.28 8.86 7.37
C VAL A 10 7.22 7.83 7.03
N ILE A 11 6.10 8.29 6.46
CA ILE A 11 5.01 7.47 5.95
C ILE A 11 4.92 7.73 4.45
N ALA A 12 4.83 6.67 3.66
CA ALA A 12 4.46 6.78 2.25
C ALA A 12 2.97 6.44 2.13
N SER A 13 2.24 7.16 1.28
CA SER A 13 0.82 6.91 1.08
C SER A 13 0.41 7.12 -0.37
N THR A 14 -0.49 6.29 -0.87
CA THR A 14 -1.07 6.43 -2.22
C THR A 14 -2.45 5.73 -2.29
N ALA A 15 -3.19 5.98 -3.35
CA ALA A 15 -4.52 5.47 -3.65
C ALA A 15 -4.76 5.59 -5.16
N ASP A 16 -5.88 5.05 -5.66
CA ASP A 16 -6.34 5.29 -7.05
C ASP A 16 -5.28 4.97 -8.11
N ILE A 17 -4.57 3.85 -7.93
CA ILE A 17 -3.58 3.38 -8.91
C ILE A 17 -4.30 2.77 -10.12
N HIS A 18 -5.47 2.16 -9.89
CA HIS A 18 -6.30 1.56 -10.94
C HIS A 18 -5.48 0.68 -11.89
N SER A 19 -4.56 -0.12 -11.35
CA SER A 19 -3.60 -0.88 -12.17
C SER A 19 -4.31 -1.74 -13.21
N PRO A 20 -3.82 -1.75 -14.47
CA PRO A 20 -2.51 -1.24 -14.90
C PRO A 20 -2.49 0.26 -15.29
N LYS A 21 -3.58 1.01 -15.10
CA LYS A 21 -3.75 2.36 -15.66
C LYS A 21 -2.65 3.34 -15.24
N TYR A 22 -2.31 3.40 -13.95
CA TYR A 22 -1.28 4.30 -13.40
C TYR A 22 -0.05 3.56 -12.84
N LEU A 23 0.18 2.31 -13.27
CA LEU A 23 1.30 1.51 -12.76
C LEU A 23 2.67 2.12 -13.09
N GLU A 24 2.83 2.75 -14.26
CA GLU A 24 4.09 3.43 -14.62
C GLU A 24 4.33 4.71 -13.83
N ASP A 25 3.25 5.43 -13.47
CA ASP A 25 3.33 6.59 -12.59
C ASP A 25 3.74 6.17 -11.18
N LEU A 26 3.18 5.07 -10.66
CA LEU A 26 3.59 4.46 -9.39
C LEU A 26 5.07 4.08 -9.40
N LYS A 27 5.55 3.39 -10.46
CA LYS A 27 6.98 3.05 -10.61
C LYS A 27 7.88 4.29 -10.58
N THR A 28 7.43 5.38 -11.20
CA THR A 28 8.16 6.65 -11.21
C THR A 28 8.15 7.31 -9.84
N ALA A 29 7.01 7.29 -9.13
CA ALA A 29 6.85 7.85 -7.80
C ALA A 29 7.71 7.10 -6.76
N VAL A 30 7.68 5.77 -6.76
CA VAL A 30 8.47 4.92 -5.85
C VAL A 30 9.97 5.21 -5.99
N LYS A 31 10.48 5.38 -7.21
CA LYS A 31 11.90 5.74 -7.46
C LYS A 31 12.31 7.10 -6.89
N ARG A 32 11.36 8.01 -6.62
CA ARG A 32 11.65 9.35 -6.07
C ARG A 32 11.72 9.36 -4.56
N VAL A 33 11.18 8.34 -3.89
CA VAL A 33 11.23 8.22 -2.42
C VAL A 33 12.65 7.85 -2.02
N LYS A 34 13.31 8.76 -1.28
CA LYS A 34 14.72 8.60 -0.87
C LYS A 34 14.86 7.92 0.48
N ASP A 35 13.98 8.27 1.41
CA ASP A 35 13.99 7.73 2.76
C ASP A 35 13.13 6.46 2.82
N ARG A 36 13.61 5.43 3.49
CA ARG A 36 12.83 4.22 3.78
C ARG A 36 11.65 4.59 4.69
N PRO A 37 10.38 4.48 4.23
CA PRO A 37 9.24 4.74 5.09
C PRO A 37 9.17 3.70 6.21
N LYS A 38 8.66 4.09 7.38
CA LYS A 38 8.31 3.15 8.45
C LYS A 38 7.13 2.28 8.00
N LEU A 39 6.15 2.91 7.35
CA LEU A 39 4.95 2.25 6.83
C LEU A 39 4.50 2.85 5.48
N VAL A 40 3.79 2.03 4.71
CA VAL A 40 3.03 2.43 3.53
C VAL A 40 1.53 2.33 3.84
N LEU A 41 0.77 3.38 3.51
CA LEU A 41 -0.69 3.38 3.55
C LEU A 41 -1.27 3.36 2.13
N LEU A 42 -2.16 2.40 1.86
CA LEU A 42 -2.85 2.25 0.57
C LEU A 42 -4.35 2.48 0.78
N ALA A 43 -4.89 3.56 0.23
CA ALA A 43 -6.27 3.97 0.51
C ALA A 43 -7.31 3.46 -0.53
N GLY A 44 -7.10 2.25 -1.06
CA GLY A 44 -8.01 1.60 -2.01
C GLY A 44 -7.81 1.98 -3.48
N ASP A 45 -8.59 1.32 -4.34
CA ASP A 45 -8.61 1.46 -5.81
C ASP A 45 -7.22 1.21 -6.44
N LEU A 46 -6.58 0.12 -6.03
CA LEU A 46 -5.26 -0.27 -6.51
C LEU A 46 -5.32 -0.98 -7.85
N ILE A 47 -6.40 -1.71 -8.13
CA ILE A 47 -6.62 -2.44 -9.38
C ILE A 47 -7.86 -1.92 -10.12
N ASN A 48 -7.89 -2.09 -11.44
CA ASN A 48 -9.01 -1.64 -12.26
C ASN A 48 -10.07 -2.75 -12.37
N LYS A 49 -11.28 -2.48 -11.90
CA LYS A 49 -12.50 -3.29 -12.05
C LYS A 49 -12.36 -4.73 -11.55
N GLY A 50 -11.81 -4.92 -10.35
CA GLY A 50 -11.65 -6.23 -9.73
C GLY A 50 -10.65 -7.15 -10.43
N LYS A 51 -9.81 -6.63 -11.34
CA LYS A 51 -8.77 -7.40 -12.04
C LYS A 51 -7.61 -7.75 -11.12
N ILE A 52 -7.84 -8.77 -10.29
CA ILE A 52 -6.93 -9.22 -9.23
C ILE A 52 -5.53 -9.56 -9.75
N GLU A 53 -5.38 -9.96 -11.02
CA GLU A 53 -4.08 -10.24 -11.62
C GLU A 53 -3.12 -9.04 -11.60
N TRP A 54 -3.63 -7.81 -11.40
CA TRP A 54 -2.83 -6.59 -11.28
C TRP A 54 -2.45 -6.24 -9.84
N TYR A 55 -3.01 -6.90 -8.83
CA TYR A 55 -2.70 -6.59 -7.43
C TYR A 55 -1.24 -6.95 -7.12
N GLY A 56 -0.80 -8.14 -7.54
CA GLY A 56 0.59 -8.58 -7.39
C GLY A 56 1.62 -7.63 -7.99
N PRO A 57 1.54 -7.29 -9.29
CA PRO A 57 2.43 -6.29 -9.90
C PRO A 57 2.41 -4.92 -9.21
N THR A 58 1.27 -4.51 -8.67
CA THR A 58 1.12 -3.24 -7.94
C THR A 58 1.87 -3.28 -6.61
N ILE A 59 1.65 -4.34 -5.83
CA ILE A 59 2.31 -4.54 -4.54
C ILE A 59 3.81 -4.79 -4.70
N GLU A 60 4.26 -5.45 -5.77
CA GLU A 60 5.68 -5.64 -6.07
C GLU A 60 6.39 -4.28 -6.22
N VAL A 61 5.76 -3.33 -6.93
CA VAL A 61 6.30 -1.97 -7.09
C VAL A 61 6.32 -1.24 -5.74
N ILE A 62 5.25 -1.31 -4.95
CA ILE A 62 5.17 -0.68 -3.62
C ILE A 62 6.23 -1.25 -2.67
N SER A 63 6.47 -2.55 -2.72
CA SER A 63 7.43 -3.26 -1.86
C SER A 63 8.88 -2.81 -2.07
N GLN A 64 9.18 -2.15 -3.19
CA GLN A 64 10.50 -1.56 -3.42
C GLN A 64 10.82 -0.42 -2.45
N LEU A 65 9.80 0.19 -1.82
CA LEU A 65 9.99 1.15 -0.72
C LEU A 65 10.58 0.51 0.54
N ARG A 66 10.54 -0.82 0.64
CA ARG A 66 11.06 -1.61 1.77
C ARG A 66 10.51 -1.15 3.12
N ALA A 67 9.29 -0.63 3.16
CA ALA A 67 8.67 -0.25 4.42
C ALA A 67 8.57 -1.45 5.36
N GLU A 68 8.50 -1.19 6.66
CA GLU A 68 8.36 -2.29 7.63
C GLU A 68 6.95 -2.88 7.61
N LYS A 69 5.95 -2.07 7.26
CA LYS A 69 4.55 -2.49 7.11
C LYS A 69 3.90 -1.86 5.88
N ILE A 70 3.04 -2.61 5.21
CA ILE A 70 2.11 -2.12 4.19
C ILE A 70 0.71 -2.35 4.76
N ILE A 71 -0.08 -1.28 4.85
CA ILE A 71 -1.45 -1.32 5.37
C ILE A 71 -2.35 -0.81 4.26
N ALA A 72 -3.41 -1.56 3.96
CA ALA A 72 -4.37 -1.24 2.91
C ALA A 72 -5.80 -1.29 3.43
N ILE A 73 -6.65 -0.47 2.85
CA ILE A 73 -8.10 -0.64 2.88
C ILE A 73 -8.58 -1.00 1.46
N PHE A 74 -9.74 -1.63 1.35
CA PHE A 74 -10.37 -1.90 0.05
C PHE A 74 -11.03 -0.64 -0.50
N GLY A 75 -10.87 -0.39 -1.80
CA GLY A 75 -11.63 0.63 -2.52
C GLY A 75 -12.86 0.03 -3.22
N ASN A 76 -13.53 0.84 -4.05
CA ASN A 76 -14.70 0.39 -4.80
C ASN A 76 -14.34 -0.58 -5.93
N GLU A 77 -13.10 -0.51 -6.44
CA GLU A 77 -12.65 -1.39 -7.52
C GLU A 77 -12.13 -2.74 -7.02
N GLU A 78 -11.81 -2.86 -5.72
CA GLU A 78 -11.61 -4.14 -5.04
C GLU A 78 -12.96 -4.66 -4.55
N TYR A 79 -13.72 -5.29 -5.43
CA TYR A 79 -15.05 -5.81 -5.10
C TYR A 79 -14.99 -6.82 -3.93
N ASP A 80 -16.04 -6.84 -3.09
CA ASP A 80 -16.14 -7.73 -1.92
C ASP A 80 -15.84 -9.20 -2.25
N GLU A 81 -16.26 -9.67 -3.43
CA GLU A 81 -16.05 -11.04 -3.92
C GLU A 81 -14.57 -11.45 -4.02
N ILE A 82 -13.64 -10.49 -4.09
CA ILE A 82 -12.21 -10.75 -4.18
C ILE A 82 -11.43 -10.43 -2.90
N HIS A 83 -12.09 -9.92 -1.84
CA HIS A 83 -11.42 -9.56 -0.59
C HIS A 83 -10.74 -10.76 0.08
N ASP A 84 -11.46 -11.89 0.19
CA ASP A 84 -10.93 -13.12 0.77
C ASP A 84 -9.69 -13.60 0.00
N ARG A 85 -9.76 -13.58 -1.34
CA ARG A 85 -8.63 -13.95 -2.19
C ARG A 85 -7.44 -13.01 -2.01
N LEU A 86 -7.68 -11.70 -1.90
CA LEU A 86 -6.61 -10.74 -1.65
C LEU A 86 -5.95 -10.98 -0.28
N ARG A 87 -6.73 -11.30 0.75
CA ARG A 87 -6.22 -11.64 2.08
C ARG A 87 -5.44 -12.96 2.06
N GLU A 88 -5.95 -13.98 1.37
CA GLU A 88 -5.26 -15.27 1.21
C GLU A 88 -3.94 -15.15 0.43
N GLU A 89 -3.94 -14.40 -0.67
CA GLU A 89 -2.78 -14.28 -1.56
C GLU A 89 -1.72 -13.28 -1.03
N PHE A 90 -2.14 -12.21 -0.33
CA PHE A 90 -1.26 -11.10 0.04
C PHE A 90 -1.21 -10.78 1.54
N GLY A 91 -1.95 -11.49 2.40
CA GLY A 91 -2.06 -11.21 3.84
C GLY A 91 -0.74 -11.32 4.61
N ASP A 92 0.23 -12.10 4.11
CA ASP A 92 1.58 -12.17 4.68
C ASP A 92 2.40 -10.89 4.46
N LEU A 93 2.01 -10.08 3.47
CA LEU A 93 2.73 -8.87 3.06
C LEU A 93 1.95 -7.58 3.33
N VAL A 94 0.62 -7.62 3.22
CA VAL A 94 -0.28 -6.47 3.32
C VAL A 94 -1.28 -6.73 4.45
N ILE A 95 -1.33 -5.79 5.39
CA ILE A 95 -2.36 -5.77 6.43
C ILE A 95 -3.59 -5.08 5.84
N PHE A 96 -4.62 -5.87 5.54
CA PHE A 96 -5.91 -5.36 5.08
C PHE A 96 -6.80 -5.02 6.27
N LEU A 97 -7.28 -3.78 6.33
CA LEU A 97 -8.25 -3.31 7.32
C LEU A 97 -9.60 -3.10 6.64
N ASP A 98 -10.65 -3.65 7.24
CA ASP A 98 -12.04 -3.48 6.79
C ASP A 98 -12.93 -3.26 8.03
N ASP A 99 -13.34 -2.02 8.27
CA ASP A 99 -13.93 -1.56 9.55
C ASP A 99 -13.09 -1.94 10.80
N GLU A 100 -11.79 -2.11 10.60
CA GLU A 100 -10.81 -2.51 11.60
C GLU A 100 -9.81 -1.39 11.91
N SER A 101 -9.10 -1.53 13.02
CA SER A 101 -7.98 -0.65 13.37
C SER A 101 -6.80 -1.43 13.92
N ILE A 102 -5.61 -0.87 13.77
CA ILE A 102 -4.37 -1.41 14.31
C ILE A 102 -3.61 -0.34 15.07
N SER A 103 -3.01 -0.73 16.20
CA SER A 103 -2.06 0.11 16.95
C SER A 103 -0.64 -0.32 16.60
N LEU A 104 0.24 0.66 16.37
CA LEU A 104 1.64 0.47 16.02
C LEU A 104 2.50 1.07 17.13
N ASP A 105 3.49 0.30 17.60
CA ASP A 105 4.47 0.73 18.61
C ASP A 105 5.59 1.61 18.02
#